data_AF-A0A916PVG6-F1
#
_entry.id   AF-A0A916PVG6-F1
#
_cell.length_a   1.000
_cell.length_b   1.000
_cell.length_c   1.000
_cell.angle_alpha   90.00
_cell.angle_beta   90.00
_cell.angle_gamma   90.00
#
_symmetry.space_group_name_H-M   'P 1'
#
loop_
_entity.id
_entity.type
_entity.pdbx_description
1 polymer ?
#
loop_
_entity_poly.entity_id
_entity_poly.type
_entity_poly.pdbx_seq_one_letter_code
_entity_poly.pdbx_strand_id
1 'polypeptide(L)'
;MSNIPDAYRKVPMMFQAQTNGRCQLQRLDPERKKDGDSQDAEIWCEEWTSETYPVAPIFDEPVKTQEYTISWRFVTNSGQDDGVIRPVIGASGYPFYPGSSMKGAFRQACKRLFSDRLGKYCGQEISKGDFSPGILRFHGGYPTDDSWCDGLVDLVHPQQERQVMSSTAKSSAFIQISLYQPTIQFGISASEELEESEWDEIWQIWEAAMGRGIGCRVSAGYGHRDQLKGELLYPPHLLKGQGMASKRLDESGEFRPNIFRAAIRGHALRIFGGLTDAETAKSEVERIFGGVSGHGVWGLLMMNFVTTSLDEKLFGNGQWEVPSYKVEGELGWLLSQDISEEHKAALKNLILHLNQFAMIFGGFGKSWRRADHHLFYEEYYEETNYRKPLIGCHWQWKGRYLRDVQVDDLDHISSFLKRLQSVAKIWLKLQGVKVGTSYADNWRESWHVDNVQVWGKLADDNDSSEAIHWLHRPYQEKDARARIDKLQIKGSSVTGKIGQIGRLWHRMYPVVKISTDPNDATKKIIKKTKQYMELLTIFPNDSDECTNFLDFLADRQQFEQLWGKPWEEIE
;
A
#
# COMPACT_ATOMS: atom_id res chain seq x y z
N MET A 1 -50.11 -25.22 -11.38
CA MET A 1 -48.82 -24.57 -11.06
C MET A 1 -49.13 -23.21 -10.48
N SER A 2 -48.76 -22.95 -9.23
CA SER A 2 -48.87 -21.62 -8.62
C SER A 2 -47.82 -20.71 -9.27
N ASN A 3 -48.25 -19.64 -9.92
CA ASN A 3 -47.35 -18.58 -10.38
C ASN A 3 -46.81 -17.87 -9.13
N ILE A 4 -45.51 -17.97 -8.87
CA ILE A 4 -44.84 -17.18 -7.84
C ILE A 4 -44.52 -15.82 -8.49
N PRO A 5 -45.17 -14.72 -8.09
CA PRO A 5 -44.84 -13.40 -8.61
C PRO A 5 -43.38 -13.07 -8.33
N ASP A 6 -42.70 -12.50 -9.32
CA ASP A 6 -41.28 -12.13 -9.25
C ASP A 6 -40.35 -13.25 -8.78
N ALA A 7 -40.61 -14.50 -9.18
CA ALA A 7 -39.80 -15.65 -8.80
C ALA A 7 -38.28 -15.46 -9.04
N TYR A 8 -37.92 -14.71 -10.08
CA TYR A 8 -36.53 -14.39 -10.40
C TYR A 8 -35.84 -13.54 -9.31
N ARG A 9 -36.58 -12.71 -8.56
CA ARG A 9 -36.06 -11.90 -7.45
C ARG A 9 -35.86 -12.70 -6.16
N LYS A 10 -36.38 -13.93 -6.09
CA LYS A 10 -36.25 -14.83 -4.93
C LYS A 10 -35.09 -15.83 -5.08
N VAL A 11 -34.39 -15.80 -6.20
CA VAL A 11 -33.21 -16.63 -6.43
C VAL A 11 -32.04 -15.97 -5.68
N PRO A 12 -31.31 -16.67 -4.80
CA PRO A 12 -30.18 -16.07 -4.09
C PRO A 12 -29.14 -15.48 -5.05
N MET A 13 -28.51 -14.38 -4.66
CA MET A 13 -27.57 -13.62 -5.51
C MET A 13 -26.45 -14.50 -6.05
N MET A 14 -25.98 -15.48 -5.26
CA MET A 14 -24.93 -16.41 -5.68
C MET A 14 -25.31 -17.21 -6.94
N PHE A 15 -26.57 -17.62 -7.07
CA PHE A 15 -27.04 -18.35 -8.27
C PHE A 15 -27.28 -17.39 -9.44
N GLN A 16 -27.71 -16.16 -9.16
CA GLN A 16 -27.89 -15.13 -10.20
C GLN A 16 -26.55 -14.72 -10.82
N ALA A 17 -25.49 -14.61 -10.02
CA ALA A 17 -24.16 -14.18 -10.44
C ALA A 17 -23.51 -15.09 -11.50
N GLN A 18 -23.96 -16.34 -11.61
CA GLN A 18 -23.47 -17.27 -12.65
C GLN A 18 -24.04 -16.96 -14.05
N THR A 19 -25.04 -16.09 -14.16
CA THR A 19 -25.64 -15.70 -15.44
C THR A 19 -25.35 -14.22 -15.75
N ASN A 20 -24.66 -13.97 -16.85
CA ASN A 20 -24.36 -12.62 -17.31
C ASN A 20 -25.61 -11.72 -17.37
N GLY A 21 -25.50 -10.52 -16.80
CA GLY A 21 -26.57 -9.51 -16.81
C GLY A 21 -27.67 -9.69 -15.76
N ARG A 22 -27.59 -10.70 -14.88
CA ARG A 22 -28.56 -10.89 -13.79
C ARG A 22 -28.11 -10.34 -12.44
N CYS A 23 -26.82 -10.42 -12.16
CA CYS A 23 -26.20 -9.95 -10.92
C CYS A 23 -24.73 -9.60 -11.21
N GLN A 24 -24.21 -8.56 -10.55
CA GLN A 24 -22.83 -8.11 -10.70
C GLN A 24 -22.15 -7.98 -9.33
N LEU A 25 -21.53 -9.08 -8.86
CA LEU A 25 -20.84 -9.11 -7.56
C LEU A 25 -19.43 -8.48 -7.60
N GLN A 26 -18.82 -8.32 -8.78
CA GLN A 26 -17.42 -7.87 -8.91
C GLN A 26 -17.28 -6.37 -9.13
N ARG A 27 -18.30 -5.71 -9.68
CA ARG A 27 -18.20 -4.31 -10.10
C ARG A 27 -19.26 -3.49 -9.41
N LEU A 28 -18.88 -2.28 -9.03
CA LEU A 28 -19.81 -1.29 -8.53
C LEU A 28 -20.77 -0.89 -9.66
N ASP A 29 -22.07 -0.94 -9.38
CA ASP A 29 -23.13 -0.38 -10.21
C ASP A 29 -23.37 1.08 -9.81
N PRO A 30 -22.97 2.05 -10.67
CA PRO A 30 -23.08 3.47 -10.34
C PRO A 30 -24.52 3.95 -10.22
N GLU A 31 -25.46 3.37 -10.97
CA GLU A 31 -26.87 3.80 -10.92
C GLU A 31 -27.50 3.36 -9.60
N ARG A 32 -27.26 2.13 -9.15
CA ARG A 32 -27.69 1.69 -7.81
C ARG A 32 -27.15 2.58 -6.70
N LYS A 33 -25.86 2.92 -6.74
CA LYS A 33 -25.28 3.83 -5.74
C LYS A 33 -25.94 5.22 -5.77
N LYS A 34 -26.31 5.71 -6.95
CA LYS A 34 -26.98 7.01 -7.12
C LYS A 34 -28.43 6.98 -6.65
N ASP A 35 -29.13 5.87 -6.84
CA ASP A 35 -30.50 5.66 -6.42
C ASP A 35 -30.62 5.32 -4.92
N GLY A 36 -29.49 5.04 -4.26
CA GLY A 36 -29.43 4.69 -2.83
C GLY A 36 -29.69 3.21 -2.56
N ASP A 37 -29.62 2.37 -3.60
CA ASP A 37 -29.82 0.93 -3.52
C ASP A 37 -28.52 0.20 -3.12
N SER A 38 -28.67 -0.88 -2.35
CA SER A 38 -27.57 -1.78 -2.02
C SER A 38 -26.95 -2.39 -3.28
N GLN A 39 -25.63 -2.51 -3.29
CA GLN A 39 -24.91 -3.24 -4.33
C GLN A 39 -25.23 -4.74 -4.23
N ASP A 40 -25.18 -5.46 -5.35
CA ASP A 40 -25.45 -6.90 -5.35
C ASP A 40 -24.51 -7.68 -4.40
N ALA A 41 -23.28 -7.21 -4.24
CA ALA A 41 -22.32 -7.80 -3.29
C ALA A 41 -22.73 -7.59 -1.82
N GLU A 42 -23.36 -6.48 -1.48
CA GLU A 42 -23.86 -6.22 -0.13
C GLU A 42 -25.05 -7.13 0.17
N ILE A 43 -26.00 -7.23 -0.77
CA ILE A 43 -27.17 -8.12 -0.66
C ILE A 43 -26.71 -9.59 -0.52
N TRP A 44 -25.73 -10.01 -1.33
CA TRP A 44 -25.19 -11.37 -1.22
C TRP A 44 -24.51 -11.62 0.13
N CYS A 45 -23.76 -10.65 0.67
CA CYS A 45 -23.17 -10.78 2.00
C CYS A 45 -24.25 -10.92 3.09
N GLU A 46 -25.35 -10.16 3.00
CA GLU A 46 -26.49 -10.27 3.93
C GLU A 46 -27.19 -11.64 3.81
N GLU A 47 -27.45 -12.12 2.60
CA GLU A 47 -28.00 -13.47 2.36
C GLU A 47 -27.09 -14.56 2.96
N TRP A 48 -25.78 -14.40 2.83
CA TRP A 48 -24.82 -15.37 3.34
C TRP A 48 -24.73 -15.35 4.87
N THR A 49 -24.58 -14.18 5.49
CA THR A 49 -24.40 -14.09 6.95
C THR A 49 -25.69 -14.40 7.70
N SER A 50 -26.86 -14.03 7.18
CA SER A 50 -28.15 -14.32 7.82
C SER A 50 -28.50 -15.81 7.89
N GLU A 51 -28.01 -16.60 6.94
CA GLU A 51 -28.22 -18.06 6.88
C GLU A 51 -27.04 -18.86 7.46
N THR A 52 -26.01 -18.18 7.98
CA THR A 52 -24.89 -18.83 8.66
C THR A 52 -25.32 -19.29 10.05
N TYR A 53 -24.89 -20.49 10.45
CA TYR A 53 -25.20 -21.01 11.77
C TYR A 53 -24.57 -20.12 12.87
N PRO A 54 -25.20 -20.01 14.05
CA PRO A 54 -24.72 -19.13 15.11
C PRO A 54 -23.48 -19.67 15.87
N VAL A 55 -23.08 -20.91 15.63
CA VAL A 55 -21.97 -21.57 16.35
C VAL A 55 -20.90 -21.98 15.34
N ALA A 56 -19.67 -21.52 15.59
CA ALA A 56 -18.51 -21.84 14.77
C ALA A 56 -18.25 -23.36 14.73
N PRO A 57 -17.80 -23.92 13.60
CA PRO A 57 -17.39 -25.31 13.52
C PRO A 57 -16.28 -25.62 14.53
N ILE A 58 -16.45 -26.71 15.29
CA ILE A 58 -15.49 -27.18 16.30
C ILE A 58 -14.68 -28.33 15.69
N PHE A 59 -13.36 -28.33 15.91
CA PHE A 59 -12.53 -29.49 15.59
C PHE A 59 -12.64 -30.54 16.70
N ASP A 60 -13.05 -31.76 16.35
CA ASP A 60 -13.12 -32.87 17.29
C ASP A 60 -11.74 -33.48 17.57
N GLU A 61 -11.59 -34.14 18.72
CA GLU A 61 -10.42 -34.99 19.01
C GLU A 61 -10.23 -36.06 17.92
N PRO A 62 -8.98 -36.40 17.49
CA PRO A 62 -7.69 -36.01 18.07
C PRO A 62 -7.04 -34.78 17.39
N VAL A 63 -7.82 -33.83 16.87
CA VAL A 63 -7.26 -32.66 16.17
C VAL A 63 -6.63 -31.69 17.16
N LYS A 64 -5.35 -31.39 16.98
CA LYS A 64 -4.66 -30.32 17.71
C LYS A 64 -4.95 -28.99 17.02
N THR A 65 -5.22 -27.95 17.82
CA THR A 65 -5.59 -26.63 17.30
C THR A 65 -4.69 -25.51 17.82
N GLN A 66 -4.54 -24.47 17.02
CA GLN A 66 -3.97 -23.18 17.43
C GLN A 66 -4.72 -22.01 16.77
N GLU A 67 -4.81 -20.91 17.49
CA GLU A 67 -5.50 -19.69 17.06
C GLU A 67 -4.51 -18.59 16.67
N TYR A 68 -4.83 -17.88 15.59
CA TYR A 68 -4.04 -16.73 15.16
C TYR A 68 -4.93 -15.60 14.66
N THR A 69 -4.61 -14.37 15.08
CA THR A 69 -5.27 -13.17 14.61
C THR A 69 -4.58 -12.61 13.37
N ILE A 70 -5.38 -12.26 12.36
CA ILE A 70 -4.92 -11.57 11.15
C ILE A 70 -4.84 -10.06 11.42
N SER A 71 -3.73 -9.43 11.01
CA SER A 71 -3.44 -8.02 11.33
C SER A 71 -4.37 -7.01 10.67
N TRP A 72 -4.92 -7.33 9.50
CA TRP A 72 -5.76 -6.42 8.74
C TRP A 72 -6.91 -7.13 8.02
N ARG A 73 -6.83 -7.41 6.72
CA ARG A 73 -7.90 -8.10 5.99
C ARG A 73 -7.43 -9.47 5.53
N PHE A 74 -8.32 -10.46 5.63
CA PHE A 74 -8.09 -11.80 5.14
C PHE A 74 -8.93 -12.07 3.91
N VAL A 75 -8.30 -12.60 2.85
CA VAL A 75 -8.98 -12.96 1.61
C VAL A 75 -8.59 -14.38 1.24
N THR A 76 -9.59 -15.23 1.01
CA THR A 76 -9.44 -16.47 0.26
C THR A 76 -10.19 -16.35 -1.05
N ASN A 77 -9.87 -17.22 -2.02
CA ASN A 77 -10.58 -17.27 -3.29
C ASN A 77 -11.09 -18.70 -3.50
N SER A 78 -12.41 -18.86 -3.58
CA SER A 78 -13.03 -20.16 -3.87
C SER A 78 -12.70 -20.67 -5.27
N GLY A 79 -12.42 -19.76 -6.23
CA GLY A 79 -12.17 -20.09 -7.62
C GLY A 79 -13.37 -20.71 -8.34
N GLN A 80 -14.57 -20.67 -7.75
CA GLN A 80 -15.79 -21.23 -8.33
C GLN A 80 -16.36 -20.35 -9.45
N ASP A 81 -15.97 -19.09 -9.48
CA ASP A 81 -16.50 -18.06 -10.34
C ASP A 81 -15.38 -17.10 -10.76
N ASP A 82 -15.11 -17.03 -12.07
CA ASP A 82 -14.10 -16.15 -12.66
C ASP A 82 -14.37 -14.65 -12.38
N GLY A 83 -15.63 -14.36 -12.03
CA GLY A 83 -16.16 -13.03 -11.81
C GLY A 83 -15.76 -12.41 -10.47
N VAL A 84 -15.84 -13.08 -9.33
CA VAL A 84 -15.67 -12.41 -8.02
C VAL A 84 -14.71 -13.16 -7.10
N ILE A 85 -13.87 -12.39 -6.39
CA ILE A 85 -13.02 -12.94 -5.33
C ILE A 85 -13.87 -13.02 -4.07
N ARG A 86 -14.23 -14.24 -3.69
CA ARG A 86 -15.00 -14.53 -2.49
C ARG A 86 -14.42 -15.71 -1.71
N PRO A 87 -14.66 -15.77 -0.39
CA PRO A 87 -14.08 -16.81 0.43
C PRO A 87 -14.60 -18.20 0.06
N VAL A 88 -13.80 -19.21 0.39
CA VAL A 88 -14.30 -20.59 0.46
C VAL A 88 -15.28 -20.64 1.64
N ILE A 89 -16.50 -21.12 1.39
CA ILE A 89 -17.52 -21.33 2.42
C ILE A 89 -17.43 -22.80 2.84
N GLY A 90 -17.15 -23.04 4.12
CA GLY A 90 -17.00 -24.36 4.72
C GLY A 90 -18.26 -24.80 5.46
N ALA A 91 -18.06 -25.61 6.51
CA ALA A 91 -19.17 -26.15 7.31
C ALA A 91 -20.02 -25.03 7.93
N SER A 92 -21.32 -25.28 8.00
CA SER A 92 -22.29 -24.41 8.68
C SER A 92 -22.36 -22.98 8.15
N GLY A 93 -21.87 -22.72 6.93
CA GLY A 93 -21.86 -21.39 6.31
C GLY A 93 -20.66 -20.53 6.66
N TYR A 94 -19.71 -20.99 7.49
CA TYR A 94 -18.55 -20.19 7.87
C TYR A 94 -17.53 -20.05 6.74
N PRO A 95 -16.81 -18.91 6.62
CA PRO A 95 -15.66 -18.83 5.74
C PRO A 95 -14.56 -19.77 6.24
N PHE A 96 -13.79 -20.30 5.30
CA PHE A 96 -12.85 -21.38 5.57
C PHE A 96 -11.53 -21.14 4.84
N TYR A 97 -10.42 -21.41 5.52
CA TYR A 97 -9.12 -21.57 4.86
C TYR A 97 -8.86 -23.05 4.60
N PRO A 98 -8.81 -23.49 3.33
CA PRO A 98 -8.72 -24.91 3.00
C PRO A 98 -7.49 -25.61 3.58
N GLY A 99 -7.68 -26.83 4.09
CA GLY A 99 -6.59 -27.70 4.53
C GLY A 99 -5.55 -27.99 3.43
N SER A 100 -5.96 -27.98 2.16
CA SER A 100 -5.04 -28.08 1.01
C SER A 100 -4.12 -26.85 0.88
N SER A 101 -4.67 -25.65 1.05
CA SER A 101 -3.91 -24.39 1.07
C SER A 101 -2.98 -24.35 2.28
N MET A 102 -3.45 -24.81 3.45
CA MET A 102 -2.65 -24.97 4.66
C MET A 102 -1.48 -25.93 4.43
N LYS A 103 -1.74 -27.12 3.89
CA LYS A 103 -0.70 -28.09 3.52
C LYS A 103 0.31 -27.50 2.54
N GLY A 104 -0.14 -26.75 1.53
CA GLY A 104 0.74 -26.12 0.55
C GLY A 104 1.71 -25.12 1.17
N ALA A 105 1.18 -24.20 2.00
CA ALA A 105 1.98 -23.23 2.73
C ALA A 105 2.93 -23.88 3.76
N PHE A 106 2.42 -24.85 4.52
CA PHE A 106 3.20 -25.65 5.46
C PHE A 106 4.35 -26.37 4.75
N ARG A 107 4.08 -27.04 3.62
CA ARG A 107 5.09 -27.77 2.85
C ARG A 107 6.21 -26.84 2.38
N GLN A 108 5.90 -25.62 1.96
CA GLN A 108 6.93 -24.64 1.59
C GLN A 108 7.80 -24.20 2.76
N ALA A 109 7.20 -23.99 3.94
CA ALA A 109 7.95 -23.66 5.15
C ALA A 109 8.79 -24.85 5.64
N CYS A 110 8.22 -26.06 5.66
CA CYS A 110 8.88 -27.30 6.05
C CYS A 110 10.10 -27.58 5.19
N LYS A 111 10.00 -27.39 3.86
CA LYS A 111 11.14 -27.55 2.94
C LYS A 111 12.34 -26.68 3.32
N ARG A 112 12.11 -25.50 3.92
CA ARG A 112 13.17 -24.58 4.32
C ARG A 112 13.72 -24.87 5.72
N LEU A 113 12.84 -25.16 6.67
CA LEU A 113 13.23 -25.29 8.09
C LEU A 113 13.65 -26.72 8.46
N PHE A 114 12.95 -27.72 7.92
CA PHE A 114 13.08 -29.14 8.28
C PHE A 114 12.95 -30.01 7.03
N SER A 115 13.87 -29.82 6.08
CA SER A 115 13.78 -30.44 4.74
C SER A 115 13.71 -31.97 4.76
N ASP A 116 14.32 -32.60 5.77
CA ASP A 116 14.34 -34.04 6.05
C ASP A 116 12.98 -34.55 6.57
N ARG A 117 12.17 -33.68 7.18
CA ARG A 117 10.82 -34.01 7.68
C ARG A 117 9.73 -33.88 6.63
N LEU A 118 10.03 -33.27 5.48
CA LEU A 118 9.06 -32.95 4.42
C LEU A 118 8.29 -34.19 3.93
N GLY A 119 9.01 -35.30 3.72
CA GLY A 119 8.44 -36.57 3.30
C GLY A 119 7.53 -37.17 4.37
N LYS A 120 7.98 -37.20 5.64
CA LYS A 120 7.20 -37.68 6.79
C LYS A 120 5.90 -36.91 6.94
N TYR A 121 5.95 -35.58 7.00
CA TYR A 121 4.77 -34.76 7.29
C TYR A 121 3.80 -34.61 6.12
N CYS A 122 4.32 -34.37 4.91
CA CYS A 122 3.50 -33.97 3.77
C CYS A 122 3.36 -35.05 2.69
N GLY A 123 4.16 -36.11 2.76
CA GLY A 123 4.32 -37.12 1.71
C GLY A 123 5.43 -36.76 0.73
N GLN A 124 5.85 -37.75 -0.05
CA GLN A 124 6.90 -37.62 -1.05
C GLN A 124 6.64 -38.53 -2.25
N GLU A 125 7.16 -38.13 -3.40
CA GLU A 125 7.17 -38.99 -4.59
C GLU A 125 8.23 -40.08 -4.39
N ILE A 126 7.84 -41.35 -4.56
CA ILE A 126 8.73 -42.51 -4.41
C ILE A 126 9.25 -42.96 -5.78
N SER A 127 8.38 -42.92 -6.79
CA SER A 127 8.70 -43.18 -8.19
C SER A 127 7.82 -42.28 -9.07
N LYS A 128 8.12 -42.16 -10.37
CA LYS A 128 7.45 -41.21 -11.26
C LYS A 128 5.93 -41.43 -11.26
N GLY A 129 5.20 -40.55 -10.57
CA GLY A 129 3.74 -40.62 -10.40
C GLY A 129 3.22 -41.44 -9.21
N ASP A 130 4.10 -42.04 -8.39
CA ASP A 130 3.74 -42.80 -7.19
C ASP A 130 4.22 -42.08 -5.91
N PHE A 131 3.34 -41.99 -4.91
CA PHE A 131 3.55 -41.13 -3.74
C PHE A 131 3.29 -41.88 -2.44
N SER A 132 4.19 -41.72 -1.46
CA SER A 132 3.90 -42.10 -0.07
C SER A 132 3.07 -40.99 0.59
N PRO A 133 1.99 -41.33 1.31
CA PRO A 133 1.26 -40.35 2.09
C PRO A 133 2.15 -39.79 3.22
N GLY A 134 1.92 -38.54 3.58
CA GLY A 134 2.45 -37.98 4.82
C GLY A 134 1.54 -38.33 5.99
N ILE A 135 2.09 -38.25 7.20
CA ILE A 135 1.37 -38.60 8.43
C ILE A 135 0.39 -37.51 8.89
N LEU A 136 0.58 -36.26 8.44
CA LEU A 136 -0.24 -35.13 8.87
C LEU A 136 -1.46 -34.93 7.97
N ARG A 137 -2.60 -34.75 8.61
CA ARG A 137 -3.84 -34.28 8.00
C ARG A 137 -4.09 -32.83 8.40
N PHE A 138 -4.15 -31.96 7.39
CA PHE A 138 -4.41 -30.54 7.55
C PHE A 138 -5.91 -30.31 7.40
N HIS A 139 -6.57 -29.86 8.46
CA HIS A 139 -8.01 -29.64 8.47
C HIS A 139 -8.41 -28.24 8.00
N GLY A 140 -7.45 -27.33 7.87
CA GLY A 140 -7.71 -25.94 7.50
C GLY A 140 -7.99 -25.07 8.72
N GLY A 141 -8.72 -23.97 8.53
CA GLY A 141 -9.09 -23.10 9.65
C GLY A 141 -10.38 -22.32 9.45
N TYR A 142 -11.05 -22.05 10.57
CA TYR A 142 -12.32 -21.32 10.67
C TYR A 142 -12.16 -20.11 11.58
N PRO A 143 -12.92 -19.01 11.36
CA PRO A 143 -13.08 -17.97 12.37
C PRO A 143 -13.59 -18.55 13.69
N THR A 144 -13.15 -17.96 14.80
CA THR A 144 -13.51 -18.41 16.16
C THR A 144 -14.86 -17.90 16.66
N ASP A 145 -15.38 -16.83 16.05
CA ASP A 145 -16.61 -16.15 16.46
C ASP A 145 -17.37 -15.62 15.23
N ASP A 146 -18.35 -14.74 15.41
CA ASP A 146 -19.17 -14.11 14.38
C ASP A 146 -18.67 -12.73 13.93
N SER A 147 -17.59 -12.21 14.51
CA SER A 147 -17.03 -10.88 14.16
C SER A 147 -16.56 -10.78 12.71
N TRP A 148 -16.31 -11.93 12.06
CA TRP A 148 -15.95 -11.96 10.63
C TRP A 148 -17.09 -11.50 9.71
N CYS A 149 -18.35 -11.50 10.18
CA CYS A 149 -19.51 -11.03 9.42
C CYS A 149 -19.47 -9.52 9.16
N ASP A 150 -18.69 -8.78 9.94
CA ASP A 150 -18.60 -7.34 9.84
C ASP A 150 -17.64 -6.90 8.72
N GLY A 151 -18.10 -5.93 7.93
CA GLY A 151 -17.24 -5.24 6.99
C GLY A 151 -16.72 -6.08 5.82
N LEU A 152 -17.50 -7.07 5.38
CA LEU A 152 -17.13 -8.07 4.36
C LEU A 152 -16.81 -7.48 2.98
N VAL A 153 -17.64 -6.55 2.51
CA VAL A 153 -17.49 -5.98 1.17
C VAL A 153 -16.31 -5.01 1.15
N ASP A 154 -15.33 -5.33 0.31
CA ASP A 154 -14.07 -4.63 0.18
C ASP A 154 -13.85 -4.14 -1.26
N LEU A 155 -13.10 -3.06 -1.40
CA LEU A 155 -12.87 -2.36 -2.67
C LEU A 155 -11.39 -2.28 -3.01
N VAL A 156 -11.07 -2.66 -4.25
CA VAL A 156 -9.75 -2.50 -4.85
C VAL A 156 -9.87 -1.60 -6.06
N HIS A 157 -9.11 -0.49 -6.08
CA HIS A 157 -9.10 0.45 -7.19
C HIS A 157 -7.67 0.63 -7.74
N PRO A 158 -7.30 -0.08 -8.82
CA PRO A 158 -6.01 0.11 -9.47
C PRO A 158 -5.93 1.50 -10.11
N GLN A 159 -5.17 2.42 -9.53
CA GLN A 159 -5.03 3.80 -10.04
C GLN A 159 -3.63 4.11 -10.59
N GLN A 160 -2.70 3.14 -10.58
CA GLN A 160 -1.27 3.40 -10.78
C GLN A 160 -0.95 4.11 -12.11
N GLU A 161 -1.54 3.67 -13.22
CA GLU A 161 -1.31 4.30 -14.52
C GLU A 161 -1.79 5.75 -14.54
N ARG A 162 -2.96 6.01 -13.95
CA ARG A 162 -3.48 7.37 -13.79
C ARG A 162 -2.53 8.23 -12.95
N GLN A 163 -2.01 7.65 -11.87
CA GLN A 163 -1.14 8.33 -10.92
C GLN A 163 0.27 8.65 -11.45
N VAL A 164 0.83 7.91 -12.41
CA VAL A 164 2.21 8.16 -12.90
C VAL A 164 2.25 8.62 -14.36
N MET A 165 1.42 8.03 -15.22
CA MET A 165 1.59 8.13 -16.68
C MET A 165 0.72 9.25 -17.23
N SER A 166 -0.60 9.06 -17.26
CA SER A 166 -1.54 10.00 -17.89
C SER A 166 -2.84 10.16 -17.08
N SER A 167 -3.38 11.38 -17.04
CA SER A 167 -4.66 11.67 -16.40
C SER A 167 -5.86 11.00 -17.08
N THR A 168 -5.71 10.56 -18.35
CA THR A 168 -6.77 9.92 -19.16
C THR A 168 -6.82 8.39 -19.02
N ALA A 169 -5.90 7.79 -18.28
CA ALA A 169 -5.91 6.34 -18.05
C ALA A 169 -7.20 5.93 -17.33
N LYS A 170 -7.90 4.93 -17.90
CA LYS A 170 -9.13 4.38 -17.32
C LYS A 170 -8.78 3.53 -16.11
N SER A 171 -9.56 3.68 -15.04
CA SER A 171 -9.50 2.78 -13.88
C SER A 171 -10.90 2.47 -13.38
N SER A 172 -11.11 1.23 -12.95
CA SER A 172 -12.37 0.76 -12.37
C SER A 172 -12.14 0.29 -10.94
N ALA A 173 -13.15 0.47 -10.09
CA ALA A 173 -13.19 -0.14 -8.77
C ALA A 173 -13.74 -1.56 -8.90
N PHE A 174 -13.08 -2.50 -8.22
CA PHE A 174 -13.46 -3.90 -8.16
C PHE A 174 -13.83 -4.26 -6.73
N ILE A 175 -14.95 -4.94 -6.59
CA ILE A 175 -15.43 -5.50 -5.33
C ILE A 175 -14.76 -6.86 -5.11
N GLN A 176 -14.38 -7.11 -3.88
CA GLN A 176 -13.98 -8.42 -3.37
C GLN A 176 -14.56 -8.60 -1.97
N ILE A 177 -14.55 -9.83 -1.49
CA ILE A 177 -15.10 -10.18 -0.18
C ILE A 177 -13.93 -10.58 0.71
N SER A 178 -13.82 -9.92 1.86
CA SER A 178 -12.68 -10.07 2.76
C SER A 178 -13.13 -9.97 4.21
N LEU A 179 -12.52 -10.76 5.09
CA LEU A 179 -12.79 -10.71 6.52
C LEU A 179 -11.90 -9.65 7.17
N TYR A 180 -12.47 -8.80 8.03
CA TYR A 180 -11.72 -7.77 8.75
C TYR A 180 -11.21 -8.31 10.10
N GLN A 181 -9.89 -8.39 10.23
CA GLN A 181 -9.13 -8.83 11.41
C GLN A 181 -9.65 -10.11 12.10
N PRO A 182 -9.99 -11.18 11.36
CA PRO A 182 -10.50 -12.40 11.99
C PRO A 182 -9.43 -13.07 12.86
N THR A 183 -9.88 -13.67 13.96
CA THR A 183 -9.12 -14.73 14.64
C THR A 183 -9.53 -16.07 14.05
N ILE A 184 -8.55 -16.84 13.59
CA ILE A 184 -8.77 -18.12 12.90
C ILE A 184 -8.16 -19.25 13.72
N GLN A 185 -8.96 -20.26 14.03
CA GLN A 185 -8.50 -21.51 14.63
C GLN A 185 -8.14 -22.49 13.51
N PHE A 186 -6.90 -23.00 13.52
CA PHE A 186 -6.42 -23.99 12.57
C PHE A 186 -6.28 -25.36 13.23
N GLY A 187 -6.59 -26.43 12.48
CA GLY A 187 -6.53 -27.81 12.97
C GLY A 187 -5.55 -28.69 12.19
N ILE A 188 -4.72 -29.45 12.90
CA ILE A 188 -3.85 -30.52 12.36
C ILE A 188 -4.06 -31.78 13.18
N SER A 189 -4.15 -32.94 12.53
CA SER A 189 -4.08 -34.25 13.19
C SER A 189 -3.01 -35.12 12.55
N ALA A 190 -2.57 -36.16 13.26
CA ALA A 190 -1.61 -37.14 12.75
C ALA A 190 -2.25 -38.54 12.67
N SER A 191 -1.76 -39.38 11.76
CA SER A 191 -2.15 -40.79 11.66
C SER A 191 -1.46 -41.69 12.69
N GLU A 192 -0.46 -41.17 13.39
CA GLU A 192 0.34 -41.84 14.41
C GLU A 192 0.45 -40.95 15.66
N GLU A 193 0.73 -41.56 16.80
CA GLU A 193 0.95 -40.84 18.05
C GLU A 193 2.31 -40.12 17.97
N LEU A 194 2.31 -38.82 18.28
CA LEU A 194 3.48 -37.95 18.23
C LEU A 194 3.77 -37.42 19.62
N GLU A 195 5.05 -37.32 19.95
CA GLU A 195 5.52 -36.64 21.15
C GLU A 195 5.21 -35.14 21.09
N GLU A 196 5.03 -34.49 22.25
CA GLU A 196 4.73 -33.05 22.31
C GLU A 196 5.81 -32.19 21.64
N SER A 197 7.08 -32.61 21.69
CA SER A 197 8.18 -31.92 20.99
C SER A 197 8.06 -31.95 19.46
N GLU A 198 7.42 -32.99 18.90
CA GLU A 198 7.15 -33.06 17.47
C GLU A 198 5.96 -32.17 17.09
N TRP A 199 4.96 -32.02 17.98
CA TRP A 199 3.90 -31.04 17.81
C TRP A 199 4.41 -29.60 17.85
N ASP A 200 5.36 -29.28 18.75
CA ASP A 200 6.03 -27.98 18.77
C ASP A 200 6.72 -27.66 17.44
N GLU A 201 7.41 -28.65 16.85
CA GLU A 201 8.05 -28.52 15.54
C GLU A 201 7.02 -28.27 14.42
N ILE A 202 5.92 -29.02 14.42
CA ILE A 202 4.82 -28.86 13.45
C ILE A 202 4.25 -27.44 13.54
N TRP A 203 3.96 -26.95 14.74
CA TRP A 203 3.44 -25.60 14.91
C TRP A 203 4.47 -24.53 14.55
N GLN A 204 5.75 -24.75 14.84
CA GLN A 204 6.83 -23.85 14.38
C GLN A 204 6.87 -23.73 12.86
N ILE A 205 6.70 -24.84 12.13
CA ILE A 205 6.60 -24.82 10.66
C ILE A 205 5.37 -24.03 10.20
N TRP A 206 4.23 -24.26 10.84
CA TRP A 206 3.00 -23.54 10.50
C TRP A 206 3.11 -22.04 10.76
N GLU A 207 3.68 -21.64 11.90
CA GLU A 207 3.93 -20.24 12.22
C GLU A 207 4.88 -19.58 11.21
N ALA A 208 5.89 -20.30 10.74
CA ALA A 208 6.80 -19.80 9.71
C ALA A 208 6.11 -19.64 8.35
N ALA A 209 5.15 -20.52 8.02
CA ALA A 209 4.30 -20.37 6.85
C ALA A 209 3.40 -19.12 6.97
N MET A 210 2.75 -18.95 8.13
CA MET A 210 1.93 -17.77 8.44
C MET A 210 2.72 -16.46 8.42
N GLY A 211 4.00 -16.47 8.77
CA GLY A 211 4.90 -15.30 8.69
C GLY A 211 5.10 -14.77 7.26
N ARG A 212 4.80 -15.57 6.23
CA ARG A 212 4.79 -15.14 4.82
C ARG A 212 3.43 -14.64 4.34
N GLY A 213 2.41 -14.70 5.19
CA GLY A 213 1.01 -14.42 4.86
C GLY A 213 0.31 -15.60 4.20
N ILE A 214 -1.00 -15.70 4.42
CA ILE A 214 -1.86 -16.76 3.86
C ILE A 214 -3.02 -16.19 3.04
N GLY A 215 -3.58 -17.02 2.16
CA GLY A 215 -4.68 -16.62 1.28
C GLY A 215 -4.21 -15.84 0.05
N CYS A 216 -4.98 -14.83 -0.35
CA CYS A 216 -4.76 -14.08 -1.58
C CYS A 216 -4.23 -12.67 -1.29
N ARG A 217 -3.56 -12.07 -2.28
CA ARG A 217 -3.03 -10.69 -2.22
C ARG A 217 -2.08 -10.44 -1.03
N VAL A 218 -1.38 -11.47 -0.56
CA VAL A 218 -0.41 -11.40 0.54
C VAL A 218 0.68 -10.35 0.31
N SER A 219 1.07 -10.12 -0.95
CA SER A 219 2.06 -9.07 -1.26
C SER A 219 1.55 -7.67 -0.92
N ALA A 220 0.24 -7.44 -0.88
CA ALA A 220 -0.40 -6.18 -0.54
C ALA A 220 -0.76 -6.02 0.94
N GLY A 221 -0.37 -6.97 1.79
CA GLY A 221 -0.63 -6.92 3.24
C GLY A 221 -1.87 -7.69 3.71
N TYR A 222 -2.59 -8.38 2.82
CA TYR A 222 -3.70 -9.25 3.21
C TYR A 222 -3.17 -10.55 3.84
N GLY A 223 -3.92 -11.09 4.81
CA GLY A 223 -3.68 -12.41 5.40
C GLY A 223 -2.36 -12.56 6.18
N HIS A 224 -1.77 -11.44 6.61
CA HIS A 224 -0.62 -11.44 7.52
C HIS A 224 -1.06 -11.50 8.97
N ARG A 225 -0.21 -12.06 9.83
CA ARG A 225 -0.41 -12.03 11.28
C ARG A 225 -0.20 -10.63 11.86
N ASP A 226 -0.78 -10.44 13.03
CA ASP A 226 -0.56 -9.32 13.97
C ASP A 226 0.89 -9.21 14.51
N GLN A 227 1.82 -9.99 13.97
CA GLN A 227 3.24 -9.99 14.32
C GLN A 227 4.12 -10.02 13.08
N LEU A 228 5.23 -9.29 13.12
CA LEU A 228 6.27 -9.39 12.11
C LEU A 228 7.15 -10.61 12.38
N LYS A 229 6.76 -11.75 11.80
CA LYS A 229 7.57 -12.98 11.77
C LYS A 229 8.08 -13.25 10.35
N GLY A 230 9.24 -13.90 10.24
CA GLY A 230 9.83 -14.29 8.96
C GLY A 230 11.15 -13.57 8.63
N GLU A 231 11.68 -13.86 7.45
CA GLU A 231 12.95 -13.31 6.98
C GLU A 231 12.75 -11.89 6.42
N LEU A 232 12.80 -10.90 7.31
CA LEU A 232 12.76 -9.49 6.94
C LEU A 232 14.02 -9.10 6.16
N LEU A 233 13.88 -8.29 5.10
CA LEU A 233 15.02 -7.73 4.37
C LEU A 233 15.92 -6.84 5.24
N TYR A 234 15.31 -6.14 6.19
CA TYR A 234 15.95 -5.31 7.20
C TYR A 234 15.01 -5.15 8.39
N PRO A 235 15.50 -4.73 9.58
CA PRO A 235 14.64 -4.48 10.73
C PRO A 235 13.49 -3.53 10.37
N PRO A 236 12.28 -3.73 10.90
CA PRO A 236 11.10 -3.02 10.42
C PRO A 236 11.17 -1.52 10.71
N HIS A 237 10.53 -0.73 9.86
CA HIS A 237 10.43 0.71 10.06
C HIS A 237 9.34 1.02 11.07
N LEU A 238 9.64 1.86 12.05
CA LEU A 238 8.63 2.38 12.97
C LEU A 238 8.09 3.70 12.45
N LEU A 239 6.82 3.69 12.09
CA LEU A 239 6.15 4.79 11.44
C LEU A 239 5.09 5.40 12.34
N LYS A 240 4.94 6.72 12.21
CA LYS A 240 3.79 7.47 12.69
C LYS A 240 3.23 8.26 11.52
N GLY A 241 1.92 8.21 11.31
CA GLY A 241 1.28 8.91 10.20
C GLY A 241 -0.12 9.39 10.51
N GLN A 242 -0.56 10.36 9.71
CA GLN A 242 -1.95 10.82 9.70
C GLN A 242 -2.37 11.28 8.30
N GLY A 243 -3.67 11.21 8.04
CA GLY A 243 -4.26 11.64 6.77
C GLY A 243 -5.69 11.15 6.60
N MET A 244 -6.23 11.32 5.39
CA MET A 244 -7.58 10.86 5.05
C MET A 244 -7.62 9.34 4.84
N ALA A 245 -8.56 8.67 5.50
CA ALA A 245 -8.80 7.25 5.39
C ALA A 245 -9.48 6.88 4.04
N SER A 246 -9.36 5.61 3.67
CA SER A 246 -10.16 5.09 2.56
C SER A 246 -11.62 4.98 2.98
N LYS A 247 -12.53 5.15 2.02
CA LYS A 247 -13.96 4.95 2.28
C LYS A 247 -14.34 3.56 1.79
N ARG A 248 -15.08 2.83 2.61
CA ARG A 248 -15.76 1.58 2.22
C ARG A 248 -17.05 1.93 1.46
N LEU A 249 -17.78 0.92 0.98
CA LEU A 249 -19.02 1.14 0.22
C LEU A 249 -20.09 1.84 1.06
N ASP A 250 -20.19 1.45 2.33
CA ASP A 250 -21.02 2.05 3.37
C ASP A 250 -20.53 3.44 3.84
N GLU A 251 -19.60 4.06 3.11
CA GLU A 251 -18.95 5.34 3.40
C GLU A 251 -18.13 5.40 4.70
N SER A 252 -18.04 4.29 5.46
CA SER A 252 -17.19 4.21 6.67
C SER A 252 -15.71 4.32 6.32
N GLY A 253 -14.93 4.83 7.28
CA GLY A 253 -13.49 5.00 7.18
C GLY A 253 -12.72 3.70 7.44
N GLU A 254 -11.63 3.50 6.72
CA GLU A 254 -10.66 2.45 7.03
C GLU A 254 -9.24 2.89 6.67
N PHE A 255 -8.33 2.79 7.64
CA PHE A 255 -6.89 2.79 7.42
C PHE A 255 -6.48 1.48 6.74
N ARG A 256 -5.89 1.60 5.55
CA ARG A 256 -5.52 0.46 4.72
C ARG A 256 -4.01 0.40 4.57
N PRO A 257 -3.31 -0.55 5.21
CA PRO A 257 -1.85 -0.64 5.13
C PRO A 257 -1.31 -0.88 3.71
N ASN A 258 -2.13 -1.38 2.78
CA ASN A 258 -1.73 -1.55 1.39
C ASN A 258 -1.24 -0.25 0.70
N ILE A 259 -1.52 0.94 1.27
CA ILE A 259 -0.99 2.23 0.82
C ILE A 259 0.54 2.26 0.80
N PHE A 260 1.23 1.56 1.71
CA PHE A 260 2.69 1.52 1.74
C PHE A 260 3.22 0.85 0.47
N ARG A 261 2.72 -0.34 0.14
CA ARG A 261 3.11 -1.02 -1.10
C ARG A 261 2.71 -0.22 -2.33
N ALA A 262 1.52 0.38 -2.36
CA ALA A 262 1.07 1.18 -3.50
C ALA A 262 2.03 2.36 -3.75
N ALA A 263 2.42 3.08 -2.70
CA ALA A 263 3.37 4.20 -2.81
C ALA A 263 4.74 3.72 -3.29
N ILE A 264 5.34 2.71 -2.64
CA ILE A 264 6.67 2.21 -2.99
C ILE A 264 6.71 1.65 -4.41
N ARG A 265 5.69 0.87 -4.82
CA ARG A 265 5.53 0.41 -6.21
C ARG A 265 5.46 1.58 -7.18
N GLY A 266 4.69 2.61 -6.84
CA GLY A 266 4.58 3.81 -7.67
C GLY A 266 5.87 4.60 -7.76
N HIS A 267 6.64 4.72 -6.68
CA HIS A 267 7.94 5.36 -6.70
C HIS A 267 8.97 4.53 -7.50
N ALA A 268 8.95 3.21 -7.39
CA ALA A 268 9.76 2.35 -8.24
C ALA A 268 9.49 2.60 -9.74
N LEU A 269 8.21 2.74 -10.14
CA LEU A 269 7.87 3.12 -11.52
C LEU A 269 8.49 4.45 -11.91
N ARG A 270 8.34 5.50 -11.09
CA ARG A 270 8.89 6.82 -11.41
C ARG A 270 10.40 6.80 -11.57
N ILE A 271 11.11 6.13 -10.66
CA ILE A 271 12.56 6.00 -10.69
C ILE A 271 13.01 5.17 -11.89
N PHE A 272 12.42 4.00 -12.12
CA PHE A 272 12.79 3.15 -13.27
C PHE A 272 12.44 3.80 -14.60
N GLY A 273 11.29 4.46 -14.71
CA GLY A 273 10.91 5.24 -15.90
C GLY A 273 11.82 6.43 -16.15
N GLY A 274 12.63 6.88 -15.18
CA GLY A 274 13.71 7.85 -15.39
C GLY A 274 15.06 7.23 -15.77
N LEU A 275 15.16 5.90 -15.86
CA LEU A 275 16.43 5.17 -16.07
C LEU A 275 16.41 4.23 -17.29
N THR A 276 15.23 3.87 -17.76
CA THR A 276 14.98 2.98 -18.90
C THR A 276 13.62 3.31 -19.53
N ASP A 277 13.27 2.64 -20.63
CA ASP A 277 12.03 2.84 -21.34
C ASP A 277 10.78 2.39 -20.53
N ALA A 278 9.60 2.80 -20.99
CA ALA A 278 8.33 2.58 -20.31
C ALA A 278 7.96 1.10 -20.14
N GLU A 279 8.26 0.24 -21.12
CA GLU A 279 7.90 -1.18 -21.07
C GLU A 279 8.80 -1.92 -20.10
N THR A 280 10.12 -1.70 -20.20
CA THR A 280 11.11 -2.26 -19.30
C THR A 280 10.86 -1.83 -17.86
N ALA A 281 10.57 -0.53 -17.62
CA ALA A 281 10.25 -0.04 -16.29
C ALA A 281 9.00 -0.72 -15.68
N LYS A 282 7.94 -0.93 -16.47
CA LYS A 282 6.74 -1.66 -16.01
C LYS A 282 7.07 -3.11 -15.66
N SER A 283 7.77 -3.81 -16.56
CA SER A 283 8.18 -5.21 -16.37
C SER A 283 8.99 -5.40 -15.09
N GLU A 284 9.97 -4.52 -14.84
CA GLU A 284 10.83 -4.63 -13.66
C GLU A 284 10.09 -4.30 -12.36
N VAL A 285 9.13 -3.38 -12.37
CA VAL A 285 8.23 -3.18 -11.21
C VAL A 285 7.34 -4.39 -10.98
N GLU A 286 6.81 -5.03 -12.04
CA GLU A 286 6.03 -6.25 -11.90
C GLU A 286 6.87 -7.43 -11.39
N ARG A 287 8.13 -7.56 -11.78
CA ARG A 287 9.07 -8.54 -11.22
C ARG A 287 9.21 -8.38 -9.71
N ILE A 288 9.35 -7.16 -9.21
CA ILE A 288 9.54 -6.89 -7.79
C ILE A 288 8.24 -7.08 -6.99
N PHE A 289 7.14 -6.46 -7.45
CA PHE A 289 5.91 -6.36 -6.65
C PHE A 289 4.83 -7.36 -7.06
N GLY A 290 5.00 -8.04 -8.19
CA GLY A 290 4.01 -8.90 -8.82
C GLY A 290 3.12 -8.12 -9.80
N GLY A 291 2.56 -8.83 -10.76
CA GLY A 291 1.77 -8.26 -11.85
C GLY A 291 0.70 -9.23 -12.33
N VAL A 292 -0.29 -8.70 -13.05
CA VAL A 292 -1.33 -9.50 -13.71
C VAL A 292 -1.21 -9.44 -15.24
N SER A 293 -0.17 -8.77 -15.74
CA SER A 293 0.11 -8.70 -17.17
C SER A 293 0.52 -10.10 -17.68
N GLY A 294 -0.09 -10.54 -18.78
CA GLY A 294 0.16 -11.86 -19.36
C GLY A 294 -0.30 -13.01 -18.43
N HIS A 295 0.64 -13.88 -18.02
CA HIS A 295 0.36 -15.09 -17.23
C HIS A 295 0.37 -14.87 -15.71
N GLY A 296 0.42 -13.62 -15.25
CA GLY A 296 0.61 -13.27 -13.85
C GLY A 296 2.07 -13.46 -13.41
N VAL A 297 2.60 -12.45 -12.72
CA VAL A 297 3.98 -12.44 -12.23
C VAL A 297 3.94 -12.55 -10.71
N TRP A 298 4.55 -13.61 -10.17
CA TRP A 298 4.79 -13.71 -8.73
C TRP A 298 5.94 -12.78 -8.35
N GLY A 299 5.61 -11.68 -7.67
CA GLY A 299 6.59 -10.69 -7.24
C GLY A 299 7.53 -11.19 -6.17
N LEU A 300 8.71 -10.61 -6.07
CA LEU A 300 9.75 -10.89 -5.07
C LEU A 300 9.43 -10.42 -3.65
N LEU A 301 8.52 -9.45 -3.49
CA LEU A 301 8.28 -8.78 -2.22
C LEU A 301 6.89 -8.97 -1.67
N MET A 302 6.86 -9.07 -0.34
CA MET A 302 5.66 -8.96 0.48
C MET A 302 5.85 -7.83 1.49
N MET A 303 4.73 -7.23 1.88
CA MET A 303 4.69 -6.16 2.87
C MET A 303 3.76 -6.58 3.99
N ASN A 304 4.20 -6.39 5.23
CA ASN A 304 3.36 -6.50 6.41
C ASN A 304 3.47 -5.20 7.22
N PHE A 305 2.35 -4.73 7.75
CA PHE A 305 2.29 -3.59 8.65
C PHE A 305 1.54 -4.00 9.91
N VAL A 306 2.23 -3.95 11.04
CA VAL A 306 1.63 -4.26 12.33
C VAL A 306 1.30 -2.95 13.03
N THR A 307 0.00 -2.67 13.15
CA THR A 307 -0.52 -1.49 13.82
C THR A 307 -0.30 -1.58 15.32
N THR A 308 0.36 -0.59 15.92
CA THR A 308 0.54 -0.47 17.38
C THR A 308 -0.42 0.51 18.02
N SER A 309 -0.95 1.46 17.24
CA SER A 309 -1.95 2.42 17.67
C SER A 309 -2.71 2.93 16.43
N LEU A 310 -4.03 3.01 16.51
CA LEU A 310 -4.88 3.53 15.46
C LEU A 310 -6.03 4.33 16.10
N ASP A 311 -6.20 5.55 15.63
CA ASP A 311 -7.30 6.45 15.99
C ASP A 311 -7.97 6.89 14.69
N GLU A 312 -9.21 6.44 14.48
CA GLU A 312 -10.01 6.76 13.30
C GLU A 312 -11.16 7.69 13.68
N LYS A 313 -11.24 8.83 12.98
CA LYS A 313 -12.20 9.90 13.28
C LYS A 313 -12.68 10.57 12.01
N LEU A 314 -13.83 11.22 12.08
CA LEU A 314 -14.25 12.15 11.05
C LEU A 314 -13.51 13.49 11.21
N PHE A 315 -13.13 14.08 10.09
CA PHE A 315 -12.57 15.42 10.00
C PHE A 315 -13.46 16.29 9.11
N GLY A 316 -13.68 17.55 9.49
CA GLY A 316 -14.53 18.50 8.76
C GLY A 316 -15.93 18.59 9.37
N ASN A 317 -16.81 19.37 8.73
CA ASN A 317 -18.20 19.58 9.16
C ASN A 317 -19.20 19.36 8.01
N GLY A 318 -20.30 18.66 8.29
CA GLY A 318 -21.41 18.45 7.36
C GLY A 318 -20.99 17.69 6.10
N GLN A 319 -21.38 18.17 4.92
CA GLN A 319 -21.05 17.51 3.64
C GLN A 319 -19.54 17.39 3.32
N TRP A 320 -18.68 18.04 4.10
CA TRP A 320 -17.22 17.99 3.95
C TRP A 320 -16.55 17.00 4.91
N GLU A 321 -17.32 16.33 5.76
CA GLU A 321 -16.81 15.30 6.65
C GLU A 321 -16.18 14.16 5.86
N VAL A 322 -14.93 13.85 6.20
CA VAL A 322 -14.17 12.75 5.64
C VAL A 322 -13.57 11.91 6.76
N PRO A 323 -13.55 10.58 6.62
CA PRO A 323 -12.85 9.76 7.59
C PRO A 323 -11.34 10.00 7.49
N SER A 324 -10.69 10.01 8.64
CA SER A 324 -9.29 10.31 8.84
C SER A 324 -8.69 9.32 9.83
N TYR A 325 -7.37 9.17 9.80
CA TYR A 325 -6.64 8.31 10.72
C TYR A 325 -5.44 9.04 11.33
N LYS A 326 -5.09 8.65 12.55
CA LYS A 326 -3.76 8.78 13.14
C LYS A 326 -3.30 7.37 13.49
N VAL A 327 -2.14 6.96 12.97
CA VAL A 327 -1.66 5.58 13.08
C VAL A 327 -0.19 5.53 13.44
N GLU A 328 0.17 4.55 14.26
CA GLU A 328 1.54 4.16 14.53
C GLU A 328 1.68 2.65 14.32
N GLY A 329 2.81 2.21 13.77
CA GLY A 329 3.05 0.78 13.55
C GLY A 329 4.40 0.46 12.95
N GLU A 330 4.62 -0.83 12.74
CA GLU A 330 5.85 -1.41 12.21
C GLU A 330 5.66 -1.90 10.77
N LEU A 331 6.39 -1.30 9.82
CA LEU A 331 6.41 -1.69 8.41
C LEU A 331 7.57 -2.64 8.13
N GLY A 332 7.25 -3.88 7.77
CA GLY A 332 8.20 -4.93 7.37
C GLY A 332 8.11 -5.28 5.89
N TRP A 333 9.27 -5.60 5.29
CA TRP A 333 9.39 -6.10 3.93
C TRP A 333 10.03 -7.48 3.93
N LEU A 334 9.38 -8.43 3.28
CA LEU A 334 9.77 -9.85 3.26
C LEU A 334 9.97 -10.33 1.82
N LEU A 335 10.82 -11.34 1.67
CA LEU A 335 10.93 -12.08 0.42
C LEU A 335 9.80 -13.09 0.28
N SER A 336 9.10 -13.05 -0.85
CA SER A 336 8.12 -14.09 -1.22
C SER A 336 8.80 -15.39 -1.65
N GLN A 337 9.96 -15.28 -2.29
CA GLN A 337 10.72 -16.37 -2.87
C GLN A 337 12.23 -16.21 -2.61
N ASP A 338 12.95 -17.32 -2.67
CA ASP A 338 14.39 -17.31 -2.49
C ASP A 338 15.07 -16.73 -3.73
N ILE A 339 16.07 -15.88 -3.50
CA ILE A 339 16.90 -15.27 -4.53
C ILE A 339 18.36 -15.32 -4.08
N SER A 340 19.30 -15.13 -5.01
CA SER A 340 20.72 -15.12 -4.64
C SER A 340 21.04 -13.98 -3.68
N GLU A 341 22.06 -14.16 -2.84
CA GLU A 341 22.46 -13.15 -1.84
C GLU A 341 22.84 -11.80 -2.49
N GLU A 342 23.40 -11.82 -3.70
CA GLU A 342 23.67 -10.60 -4.49
C GLU A 342 22.37 -9.87 -4.85
N HIS A 343 21.37 -10.59 -5.36
CA HIS A 343 20.06 -10.03 -5.70
C HIS A 343 19.33 -9.53 -4.45
N LYS A 344 19.41 -10.28 -3.34
CA LYS A 344 18.84 -9.91 -2.06
C LYS A 344 19.46 -8.63 -1.51
N ALA A 345 20.78 -8.48 -1.57
CA ALA A 345 21.46 -7.27 -1.15
C ALA A 345 21.08 -6.05 -1.99
N ALA A 346 21.01 -6.22 -3.32
CA ALA A 346 20.58 -5.16 -4.23
C ALA A 346 19.11 -4.75 -3.98
N LEU A 347 18.21 -5.72 -3.85
CA LEU A 347 16.79 -5.49 -3.57
C LEU A 347 16.59 -4.82 -2.21
N LYS A 348 17.28 -5.29 -1.17
CA LYS A 348 17.28 -4.69 0.16
C LYS A 348 17.62 -3.19 0.09
N ASN A 349 18.71 -2.85 -0.59
CA ASN A 349 19.13 -1.46 -0.74
C ASN A 349 18.12 -0.65 -1.54
N LEU A 350 17.57 -1.21 -2.63
CA LEU A 350 16.57 -0.53 -3.44
C LEU A 350 15.31 -0.20 -2.62
N ILE A 351 14.74 -1.17 -1.91
CA ILE A 351 13.52 -0.97 -1.14
C ILE A 351 13.75 -0.01 0.03
N LEU A 352 14.91 -0.08 0.69
CA LEU A 352 15.27 0.87 1.73
C LEU A 352 15.26 2.31 1.19
N HIS A 353 15.92 2.57 0.05
CA HIS A 353 15.99 3.91 -0.53
C HIS A 353 14.64 4.38 -1.10
N LEU A 354 13.81 3.47 -1.60
CA LEU A 354 12.44 3.83 -2.03
C LEU A 354 11.55 4.20 -0.84
N ASN A 355 11.69 3.56 0.32
CA ASN A 355 10.98 3.94 1.54
C ASN A 355 11.42 5.33 2.03
N GLN A 356 12.74 5.59 2.05
CA GLN A 356 13.29 6.91 2.36
C GLN A 356 12.76 7.97 1.39
N PHE A 357 12.77 7.67 0.09
CA PHE A 357 12.28 8.57 -0.95
C PHE A 357 10.80 8.93 -0.74
N ALA A 358 9.96 7.95 -0.46
CA ALA A 358 8.54 8.15 -0.17
C ALA A 358 8.33 9.10 1.03
N MET A 359 9.15 8.94 2.07
CA MET A 359 9.07 9.76 3.28
C MET A 359 9.55 11.20 3.07
N ILE A 360 10.63 11.39 2.29
CA ILE A 360 11.25 12.69 2.02
C ILE A 360 10.40 13.54 1.08
N PHE A 361 9.91 12.99 -0.05
CA PHE A 361 9.28 13.79 -1.11
C PHE A 361 7.76 13.69 -1.19
N GLY A 362 7.16 12.72 -0.49
CA GLY A 362 5.74 12.46 -0.57
C GLY A 362 5.16 12.01 0.77
N GLY A 363 4.54 10.84 0.76
CA GLY A 363 3.99 10.21 1.94
C GLY A 363 3.16 9.00 1.53
N PHE A 364 2.32 8.53 2.43
CA PHE A 364 1.45 7.38 2.19
C PHE A 364 -0.02 7.78 2.35
N GLY A 365 -0.87 7.28 1.45
CA GLY A 365 -2.33 7.46 1.54
C GLY A 365 -2.90 8.42 0.49
N LYS A 366 -4.15 8.84 0.70
CA LYS A 366 -4.81 9.78 -0.20
C LYS A 366 -4.16 11.15 -0.10
N SER A 367 -4.12 11.89 -1.22
CA SER A 367 -3.53 13.23 -1.30
C SER A 367 -2.05 13.29 -0.88
N TRP A 368 -1.29 12.19 -0.96
CA TRP A 368 0.11 12.11 -0.52
C TRP A 368 1.08 13.10 -1.20
N ARG A 369 0.69 13.71 -2.33
CA ARG A 369 1.43 14.80 -3.01
C ARG A 369 1.34 16.14 -2.30
N ARG A 370 0.55 16.27 -1.24
CA ARG A 370 0.32 17.52 -0.52
C ARG A 370 0.73 17.33 0.94
N ALA A 371 1.35 18.35 1.51
CA ALA A 371 1.55 18.43 2.95
C ALA A 371 0.20 18.44 3.66
N ASP A 372 0.16 17.89 4.87
CA ASP A 372 -1.04 17.89 5.71
C ASP A 372 -1.44 19.32 6.08
N HIS A 373 -2.53 19.81 5.49
CA HIS A 373 -2.97 21.18 5.72
C HIS A 373 -3.43 21.40 7.16
N HIS A 374 -3.85 20.36 7.87
CA HIS A 374 -4.26 20.52 9.26
C HIS A 374 -3.06 20.77 10.18
N LEU A 375 -1.85 20.35 9.79
CA LEU A 375 -0.62 20.63 10.54
C LEU A 375 0.11 21.88 10.09
N PHE A 376 0.05 22.19 8.79
CA PHE A 376 0.91 23.21 8.17
C PHE A 376 0.15 24.42 7.61
N TYR A 377 -1.19 24.42 7.70
CA TYR A 377 -2.02 25.55 7.30
C TYR A 377 -3.41 25.49 7.99
N GLU A 378 -3.42 25.43 9.33
CA GLU A 378 -4.65 25.24 10.13
C GLU A 378 -5.71 26.31 9.84
N GLU A 379 -5.28 27.56 9.65
CA GLU A 379 -6.12 28.71 9.27
C GLU A 379 -7.00 28.43 8.05
N TYR A 380 -6.55 27.60 7.10
CA TYR A 380 -7.32 27.20 5.91
C TYR A 380 -8.67 26.56 6.25
N TYR A 381 -8.72 25.84 7.38
CA TYR A 381 -9.93 25.21 7.88
C TYR A 381 -10.68 26.15 8.82
N GLU A 382 -10.01 26.85 9.73
CA GLU A 382 -10.62 27.78 10.68
C GLU A 382 -11.40 28.90 9.99
N GLU A 383 -10.80 29.55 8.98
CA GLU A 383 -11.44 30.60 8.17
C GLU A 383 -12.74 30.12 7.51
N THR A 384 -12.89 28.81 7.33
CA THR A 384 -14.04 28.20 6.66
C THR A 384 -14.99 27.49 7.64
N ASN A 385 -14.73 27.60 8.94
CA ASN A 385 -15.41 26.81 9.97
C ASN A 385 -15.43 25.30 9.63
N TYR A 386 -14.29 24.79 9.18
CA TYR A 386 -14.06 23.39 8.79
C TYR A 386 -14.98 22.88 7.66
N ARG A 387 -15.49 23.78 6.80
CA ARG A 387 -16.30 23.44 5.63
C ARG A 387 -15.45 23.07 4.41
N LYS A 388 -14.42 22.26 4.62
CA LYS A 388 -13.50 21.76 3.59
C LYS A 388 -12.98 20.37 3.98
N PRO A 389 -12.73 19.48 3.00
CA PRO A 389 -12.23 18.14 3.29
C PRO A 389 -10.75 18.18 3.65
N LEU A 390 -10.28 17.17 4.38
CA LEU A 390 -8.86 17.03 4.73
C LEU A 390 -7.98 16.91 3.47
N ILE A 391 -6.93 17.74 3.39
CA ILE A 391 -5.94 17.75 2.31
C ILE A 391 -4.57 17.34 2.84
N GLY A 392 -3.95 16.41 2.12
CA GLY A 392 -2.59 15.96 2.41
C GLY A 392 -2.51 14.82 3.43
N CYS A 393 -1.27 14.47 3.74
CA CYS A 393 -0.93 13.53 4.80
C CYS A 393 0.43 13.88 5.40
N HIS A 394 0.70 13.41 6.61
CA HIS A 394 1.99 13.59 7.24
C HIS A 394 2.49 12.27 7.83
N TRP A 395 3.74 11.92 7.52
CA TRP A 395 4.40 10.72 8.01
C TRP A 395 5.77 11.05 8.58
N GLN A 396 6.12 10.37 9.67
CA GLN A 396 7.40 10.51 10.36
C GLN A 396 7.94 9.14 10.77
N TRP A 397 9.27 9.06 10.86
CA TRP A 397 9.95 7.97 11.55
C TRP A 397 9.78 8.16 13.07
N LYS A 398 9.43 7.09 13.79
CA LYS A 398 9.36 7.10 15.27
C LYS A 398 10.73 6.86 15.95
N GLY A 399 11.83 6.92 15.19
CA GLY A 399 13.20 7.06 15.71
C GLY A 399 13.77 5.81 16.38
N ARG A 400 14.20 4.82 15.59
CA ARG A 400 15.12 3.76 16.06
C ARG A 400 16.35 3.52 15.18
N TYR A 401 16.33 3.92 13.91
CA TYR A 401 17.39 3.57 12.99
C TYR A 401 17.91 4.77 12.22
N LEU A 402 19.21 5.05 12.37
CA LEU A 402 19.92 6.08 11.58
C LEU A 402 19.81 5.84 10.09
N ARG A 403 19.72 4.57 9.66
CA ARG A 403 19.55 4.23 8.24
C ARG A 403 18.28 4.85 7.65
N ASP A 404 17.26 5.16 8.44
CA ASP A 404 15.98 5.66 7.93
C ASP A 404 16.02 7.17 7.65
N VAL A 405 16.90 7.89 8.36
CA VAL A 405 17.11 9.34 8.22
C VAL A 405 18.40 9.57 7.44
N GLN A 406 18.27 9.78 6.13
CA GLN A 406 19.42 10.05 5.24
C GLN A 406 19.54 11.52 4.82
N VAL A 407 18.54 12.33 5.17
CA VAL A 407 18.50 13.75 4.86
C VAL A 407 18.06 14.47 6.14
N ASP A 408 18.95 15.28 6.66
CA ASP A 408 18.75 16.19 7.79
C ASP A 408 19.07 17.66 7.43
N ASP A 409 19.48 17.91 6.18
CA ASP A 409 19.79 19.23 5.63
C ASP A 409 19.51 19.24 4.11
N LEU A 410 19.31 20.42 3.52
CA LEU A 410 18.98 20.58 2.10
C LEU A 410 20.12 20.09 1.18
N ASP A 411 21.38 20.30 1.56
CA ASP A 411 22.55 19.85 0.78
C ASP A 411 22.58 18.32 0.60
N HIS A 412 21.94 17.59 1.51
CA HIS A 412 21.86 16.13 1.44
C HIS A 412 20.89 15.63 0.37
N ILE A 413 19.94 16.45 -0.11
CA ILE A 413 18.91 16.07 -1.08
C ILE A 413 19.52 15.58 -2.40
N SER A 414 20.42 16.37 -3.00
CA SER A 414 21.04 16.00 -4.29
C SER A 414 21.86 14.70 -4.15
N SER A 415 22.61 14.57 -3.06
CA SER A 415 23.42 13.38 -2.79
C SER A 415 22.56 12.12 -2.58
N PHE A 416 21.41 12.26 -1.91
CA PHE A 416 20.44 11.20 -1.71
C PHE A 416 19.85 10.73 -3.04
N LEU A 417 19.42 11.66 -3.90
CA LEU A 417 18.85 11.33 -5.21
C LEU A 417 19.86 10.64 -6.13
N LYS A 418 21.13 11.07 -6.15
CA LYS A 418 22.21 10.39 -6.88
C LYS A 418 22.40 8.95 -6.37
N ARG A 419 22.35 8.75 -5.06
CA ARG A 419 22.47 7.43 -4.43
C ARG A 419 21.29 6.53 -4.79
N LEU A 420 20.06 7.04 -4.70
CA LEU A 420 18.86 6.30 -5.10
C LEU A 420 18.95 5.87 -6.57
N GLN A 421 19.32 6.78 -7.48
CA GLN A 421 19.53 6.44 -8.89
C GLN A 421 20.61 5.37 -9.04
N SER A 422 21.75 5.49 -8.35
CA SER A 422 22.82 4.47 -8.39
C SER A 422 22.33 3.09 -7.96
N VAL A 423 21.61 3.01 -6.84
CA VAL A 423 21.03 1.75 -6.32
C VAL A 423 20.03 1.15 -7.31
N ALA A 424 19.15 1.98 -7.90
CA ALA A 424 18.22 1.53 -8.92
C ALA A 424 18.93 1.03 -10.19
N LYS A 425 19.99 1.72 -10.64
CA LYS A 425 20.81 1.28 -11.78
C LYS A 425 21.51 -0.05 -11.51
N ILE A 426 22.00 -0.27 -10.28
CA ILE A 426 22.61 -1.55 -9.88
C ILE A 426 21.57 -2.67 -9.99
N TRP A 427 20.37 -2.48 -9.43
CA TRP A 427 19.29 -3.45 -9.55
C TRP A 427 18.98 -3.78 -11.01
N LEU A 428 18.72 -2.76 -11.85
CA LEU A 428 18.39 -2.94 -13.26
C LEU A 428 19.51 -3.70 -14.02
N LYS A 429 20.78 -3.35 -13.80
CA LYS A 429 21.91 -4.04 -14.43
C LYS A 429 21.99 -5.51 -14.03
N LEU A 430 21.71 -5.85 -12.76
CA LEU A 430 21.66 -7.24 -12.30
C LEU A 430 20.54 -8.02 -12.99
N GLN A 431 19.47 -7.36 -13.44
CA GLN A 431 18.40 -7.97 -14.23
C GLN A 431 18.71 -8.00 -15.74
N GLY A 432 19.92 -7.60 -16.15
CA GLY A 432 20.32 -7.53 -17.56
C GLY A 432 19.75 -6.34 -18.33
N VAL A 433 19.17 -5.35 -17.63
CA VAL A 433 18.56 -4.17 -18.26
C VAL A 433 19.63 -3.13 -18.63
N LYS A 434 19.51 -2.59 -19.84
CA LYS A 434 20.32 -1.46 -20.30
C LYS A 434 19.77 -0.16 -19.71
N VAL A 435 20.65 0.60 -19.05
CA VAL A 435 20.33 1.87 -18.38
C VAL A 435 20.85 3.05 -19.20
N GLY A 436 20.08 4.14 -19.26
CA GLY A 436 20.59 5.47 -19.67
C GLY A 436 20.68 5.70 -21.17
N THR A 437 20.03 4.88 -22.00
CA THR A 437 19.90 5.11 -23.44
C THR A 437 18.58 5.79 -23.82
N SER A 438 17.58 5.70 -22.95
CA SER A 438 16.26 6.31 -23.08
C SER A 438 15.60 6.38 -21.69
N TYR A 439 14.53 7.17 -21.56
CA TYR A 439 13.65 7.20 -20.41
C TYR A 439 12.20 7.25 -20.87
N ALA A 440 11.24 6.99 -19.98
CA ALA A 440 9.80 7.12 -20.25
C ALA A 440 9.40 8.61 -20.29
N ASP A 441 9.72 9.28 -21.39
CA ASP A 441 9.47 10.70 -21.67
C ASP A 441 7.98 11.04 -21.76
N ASN A 442 7.14 10.08 -22.14
CA ASN A 442 5.69 10.22 -22.20
C ASN A 442 5.00 10.08 -20.83
N TRP A 443 5.72 9.80 -19.74
CA TRP A 443 5.14 9.72 -18.40
C TRP A 443 5.19 11.08 -17.70
N ARG A 444 4.05 11.51 -17.17
CA ARG A 444 3.97 12.76 -16.38
C ARG A 444 5.01 12.82 -15.26
N GLU A 445 5.23 11.70 -14.56
CA GLU A 445 6.06 11.67 -13.35
C GLU A 445 7.30 10.76 -13.47
N SER A 446 7.91 10.62 -14.65
CA SER A 446 9.21 9.92 -14.76
C SER A 446 10.33 10.74 -14.13
N TRP A 447 11.19 10.08 -13.35
CA TRP A 447 12.23 10.74 -12.55
C TRP A 447 13.56 10.85 -13.31
N HIS A 448 13.52 11.55 -14.45
CA HIS A 448 14.70 11.91 -15.26
C HIS A 448 15.11 13.36 -14.97
N VAL A 449 16.40 13.69 -15.05
CA VAL A 449 16.90 15.06 -14.76
C VAL A 449 16.26 16.14 -15.63
N ASP A 450 15.78 15.77 -16.82
CA ASP A 450 15.10 16.68 -17.74
C ASP A 450 13.58 16.77 -17.51
N ASN A 451 13.00 15.92 -16.66
CA ASN A 451 11.54 15.85 -16.45
C ASN A 451 11.11 16.17 -15.02
N VAL A 452 12.04 16.30 -14.07
CA VAL A 452 11.73 16.65 -12.68
C VAL A 452 12.73 17.66 -12.12
N GLN A 453 12.20 18.66 -11.42
CA GLN A 453 12.97 19.59 -10.60
C GLN A 453 12.55 19.45 -9.15
N VAL A 454 13.53 19.57 -8.24
CA VAL A 454 13.26 19.67 -6.80
C VAL A 454 13.76 21.03 -6.33
N TRP A 455 12.87 21.74 -5.64
CA TRP A 455 13.15 23.01 -5.00
C TRP A 455 12.94 22.85 -3.50
N GLY A 456 13.78 23.47 -2.68
CA GLY A 456 13.64 23.35 -1.22
C GLY A 456 14.00 24.61 -0.47
N LYS A 457 13.47 24.71 0.76
CA LYS A 457 13.91 25.68 1.76
C LYS A 457 13.79 25.11 3.16
N LEU A 458 14.49 25.72 4.11
CA LEU A 458 14.29 25.44 5.54
C LEU A 458 13.16 26.34 6.07
N ALA A 459 12.18 25.70 6.69
CA ALA A 459 11.11 26.32 7.45
C ALA A 459 11.41 26.18 8.94
N ASP A 460 11.21 27.25 9.70
CA ASP A 460 11.57 27.29 11.12
C ASP A 460 10.69 26.39 11.99
N ASP A 461 9.42 26.27 11.60
CA ASP A 461 8.41 25.43 12.23
C ASP A 461 7.28 25.03 11.26
N ASN A 462 6.20 24.47 11.81
CA ASN A 462 5.04 24.02 11.04
C ASN A 462 4.20 25.17 10.46
N ASP A 463 4.28 26.38 11.02
CA ASP A 463 3.49 27.54 10.58
C ASP A 463 4.25 28.36 9.50
N SER A 464 5.50 27.96 9.24
CA SER A 464 6.43 28.63 8.32
C SER A 464 6.40 28.10 6.88
N SER A 465 5.37 27.30 6.50
CA SER A 465 5.22 26.79 5.13
C SER A 465 4.78 27.91 4.19
N GLU A 466 5.64 28.27 3.23
CA GLU A 466 5.32 29.35 2.30
C GLU A 466 4.57 28.85 1.07
N ALA A 467 4.99 27.70 0.55
CA ALA A 467 4.43 27.16 -0.68
C ALA A 467 2.99 26.69 -0.52
N ILE A 468 2.57 26.32 0.70
CA ILE A 468 1.18 25.94 0.97
C ILE A 468 0.19 27.06 0.65
N HIS A 469 0.59 28.31 0.84
CA HIS A 469 -0.26 29.47 0.52
C HIS A 469 -0.43 29.64 -1.00
N TRP A 470 0.62 29.40 -1.79
CA TRP A 470 0.57 29.48 -3.26
C TRP A 470 -0.38 28.45 -3.90
N LEU A 471 -0.67 27.36 -3.18
CA LEU A 471 -1.66 26.36 -3.61
C LEU A 471 -3.10 26.88 -3.51
N HIS A 472 -3.34 27.94 -2.73
CA HIS A 472 -4.69 28.44 -2.43
C HIS A 472 -4.92 29.90 -2.81
N ARG A 473 -3.85 30.68 -2.91
CA ARG A 473 -3.82 32.13 -3.16
C ARG A 473 -2.76 32.45 -4.24
N PRO A 474 -2.83 33.63 -4.88
CA PRO A 474 -1.84 34.05 -5.87
C PRO A 474 -0.46 34.18 -5.23
N TYR A 475 0.58 33.76 -5.95
CA TYR A 475 1.97 34.00 -5.52
C TYR A 475 2.46 35.40 -5.96
N GLN A 476 1.74 36.02 -6.90
CA GLN A 476 1.89 37.42 -7.26
C GLN A 476 0.51 38.08 -7.39
N GLU A 477 0.28 39.13 -6.60
CA GLU A 477 -0.94 39.92 -6.68
C GLU A 477 -0.89 40.92 -7.83
N LYS A 478 -2.07 41.28 -8.33
CA LYS A 478 -2.18 42.30 -9.38
C LYS A 478 -1.83 43.68 -8.83
N ASP A 479 -0.95 44.41 -9.51
CA ASP A 479 -0.75 45.84 -9.31
C ASP A 479 -0.97 46.61 -10.62
N ALA A 480 -2.12 47.27 -10.72
CA ALA A 480 -2.48 48.05 -11.90
C ALA A 480 -1.59 49.29 -12.11
N ARG A 481 -0.98 49.85 -11.06
CA ARG A 481 -0.10 51.02 -11.15
C ARG A 481 1.28 50.64 -11.66
N ALA A 482 1.80 49.51 -11.19
CA ALA A 482 3.08 48.96 -11.63
C ALA A 482 2.99 48.07 -12.89
N ARG A 483 1.78 47.86 -13.43
CA ARG A 483 1.48 46.94 -14.56
C ARG A 483 1.95 45.51 -14.28
N ILE A 484 1.78 45.06 -13.03
CA ILE A 484 2.10 43.70 -12.61
C ILE A 484 0.83 42.87 -12.69
N ASP A 485 0.90 41.80 -13.48
CA ASP A 485 -0.21 40.85 -13.60
C ASP A 485 -0.30 39.89 -12.42
N LYS A 486 -1.52 39.43 -12.17
CA LYS A 486 -1.78 38.42 -11.15
C LYS A 486 -1.29 37.07 -11.64
N LEU A 487 -0.44 36.39 -10.87
CA LEU A 487 0.04 35.04 -11.18
C LEU A 487 -0.36 34.06 -10.07
N GLN A 488 -0.88 32.89 -10.47
CA GLN A 488 -1.33 31.84 -9.55
C GLN A 488 -1.20 30.45 -10.18
N ILE A 489 -0.93 29.44 -9.37
CA ILE A 489 -0.88 28.03 -9.80
C ILE A 489 -2.13 27.24 -9.43
N LYS A 490 -3.03 27.81 -8.63
CA LYS A 490 -4.27 27.15 -8.18
C LYS A 490 -5.18 26.85 -9.37
N GLY A 491 -5.53 25.57 -9.55
CA GLY A 491 -6.42 25.11 -10.62
C GLY A 491 -5.75 25.03 -12.00
N SER A 492 -4.43 25.18 -12.08
CA SER A 492 -3.65 25.03 -13.31
C SER A 492 -3.16 23.58 -13.53
N SER A 493 -2.40 23.35 -14.59
CA SER A 493 -1.64 22.10 -14.84
C SER A 493 -0.70 21.72 -13.69
N VAL A 494 -0.17 22.71 -12.97
CA VAL A 494 0.79 22.54 -11.88
C VAL A 494 0.11 21.93 -10.65
N THR A 495 -1.00 22.51 -10.19
CA THR A 495 -1.71 22.01 -9.00
C THR A 495 -2.80 21.00 -9.29
N GLY A 496 -3.22 20.90 -10.55
CA GLY A 496 -4.31 20.04 -11.02
C GLY A 496 -5.69 20.71 -10.91
N LYS A 497 -6.67 20.08 -11.55
CA LYS A 497 -8.09 20.46 -11.51
C LYS A 497 -8.96 19.22 -11.63
N ILE A 498 -10.28 19.36 -11.54
CA ILE A 498 -11.20 18.21 -11.69
C ILE A 498 -10.89 17.48 -13.00
N GLY A 499 -10.62 16.17 -12.91
CA GLY A 499 -10.26 15.34 -14.06
C GLY A 499 -8.77 15.33 -14.44
N GLN A 500 -7.95 16.25 -13.91
CA GLN A 500 -6.53 16.40 -14.22
C GLN A 500 -5.65 16.35 -12.97
N ILE A 501 -4.73 15.39 -12.92
CA ILE A 501 -3.74 15.31 -11.83
C ILE A 501 -2.67 16.37 -12.04
N GLY A 502 -2.36 17.12 -10.98
CA GLY A 502 -1.32 18.13 -10.97
C GLY A 502 0.10 17.56 -11.10
N ARG A 503 1.03 18.43 -11.47
CA ARG A 503 2.46 18.16 -11.69
C ARG A 503 3.36 18.62 -10.54
N LEU A 504 2.79 19.05 -9.41
CA LEU A 504 3.50 19.49 -8.23
C LEU A 504 3.26 18.55 -7.05
N TRP A 505 4.34 18.16 -6.36
CA TRP A 505 4.28 17.61 -5.00
C TRP A 505 4.81 18.66 -4.02
N HIS A 506 4.18 18.75 -2.86
CA HIS A 506 4.55 19.66 -1.78
C HIS A 506 4.69 18.86 -0.50
N ARG A 507 5.84 19.00 0.17
CA ARG A 507 6.17 18.20 1.34
C ARG A 507 6.87 19.03 2.42
N MET A 508 6.32 18.99 3.62
CA MET A 508 6.96 19.46 4.85
C MET A 508 7.61 18.27 5.56
N TYR A 509 8.90 18.03 5.28
CA TYR A 509 9.65 16.91 5.84
C TYR A 509 10.36 17.32 7.14
N PRO A 510 10.15 16.62 8.27
CA PRO A 510 10.70 17.02 9.56
C PRO A 510 12.23 16.91 9.57
N VAL A 511 12.89 17.99 9.99
CA VAL A 511 14.34 17.98 10.23
C VAL A 511 14.62 17.32 11.58
N VAL A 512 15.71 16.55 11.63
CA VAL A 512 16.19 15.92 12.86
C VAL A 512 17.68 16.13 12.99
N LYS A 513 18.19 16.26 14.21
CA LYS A 513 19.62 16.36 14.49
C LYS A 513 20.16 15.01 14.94
N ILE A 514 21.23 14.54 14.29
CA ILE A 514 21.95 13.35 14.73
C ILE A 514 23.03 13.78 15.72
N SER A 515 22.94 13.34 16.97
CA SER A 515 23.95 13.61 18.00
C SER A 515 24.45 12.32 18.64
N THR A 516 25.60 12.34 19.28
CA THR A 516 26.06 11.22 20.12
C THR A 516 25.18 11.09 21.38
N ASP A 517 24.92 9.87 21.82
CA ASP A 517 24.22 9.59 23.08
C ASP A 517 25.07 10.10 24.26
N PRO A 518 24.51 10.93 25.16
CA PRO A 518 25.25 11.42 26.33
C PRO A 518 25.77 10.30 27.24
N ASN A 519 25.11 9.13 27.21
CA ASN A 519 25.44 7.98 28.06
C ASN A 519 26.25 6.89 27.35
N ASP A 520 26.43 7.00 26.02
CA ASP A 520 27.19 6.06 25.21
C ASP A 520 27.80 6.77 23.99
N ALA A 521 29.11 7.05 24.06
CA ALA A 521 29.84 7.76 23.01
C ALA A 521 29.84 7.05 21.64
N THR A 522 29.50 5.76 21.59
CA THR A 522 29.46 4.96 20.36
C THR A 522 28.09 4.96 19.69
N LYS A 523 27.05 5.37 20.42
CA LYS A 523 25.67 5.36 19.93
C LYS A 523 25.28 6.74 19.43
N LYS A 524 24.68 6.80 18.24
CA LYS A 524 24.05 8.03 17.73
C LYS A 524 22.55 7.99 18.01
N ILE A 525 22.02 9.13 18.42
CA ILE A 525 20.60 9.36 18.70
C ILE A 525 20.05 10.43 17.76
N ILE A 526 18.79 10.27 17.41
CA ILE A 526 18.06 11.21 16.54
C ILE A 526 17.25 12.14 17.46
N LYS A 527 17.54 13.44 17.41
CA LYS A 527 16.83 14.47 18.15
C LYS A 527 15.88 15.21 17.22
N LYS A 528 14.61 15.29 17.59
CA LYS A 528 13.63 16.09 16.85
C LYS A 528 13.98 17.57 16.93
N THR A 529 13.82 18.30 15.83
CA THR A 529 13.81 19.77 15.84
C THR A 529 12.37 20.25 15.60
N LYS A 530 12.17 21.57 15.66
CA LYS A 530 10.92 22.18 15.20
C LYS A 530 10.91 22.41 13.68
N GLN A 531 12.08 22.41 13.06
CA GLN A 531 12.27 22.81 11.67
C GLN A 531 11.78 21.74 10.69
N TYR A 532 11.42 22.19 9.50
CA TYR A 532 11.04 21.35 8.37
C TYR A 532 11.83 21.74 7.12
N MET A 533 12.14 20.76 6.29
CA MET A 533 12.48 21.01 4.89
C MET A 533 11.17 21.10 4.12
N GLU A 534 10.86 22.29 3.60
CA GLU A 534 9.76 22.50 2.68
C GLU A 534 10.25 22.21 1.27
N LEU A 535 9.75 21.13 0.67
CA LEU A 535 10.16 20.62 -0.63
C LEU A 535 9.02 20.73 -1.64
N LEU A 536 9.35 21.26 -2.82
CA LEU A 536 8.52 21.26 -4.02
C LEU A 536 9.15 20.37 -5.07
N THR A 537 8.45 19.32 -5.47
CA THR A 537 8.83 18.48 -6.63
C THR A 537 7.93 18.84 -7.80
N ILE A 538 8.50 19.39 -8.86
CA ILE A 538 7.78 19.88 -10.03
C ILE A 538 8.15 19.01 -11.22
N PHE A 539 7.15 18.60 -12.00
CA PHE A 539 7.31 17.93 -13.29
C PHE A 539 6.93 18.90 -14.41
N PRO A 540 7.87 19.71 -14.92
CA PRO A 540 7.56 20.84 -15.79
C PRO A 540 6.76 20.45 -17.04
N ASN A 541 6.05 21.42 -17.59
CA ASN A 541 5.38 21.31 -18.88
C ASN A 541 5.27 22.70 -19.54
N ASP A 542 4.92 22.72 -20.82
CA ASP A 542 4.98 23.93 -21.65
C ASP A 542 3.82 24.92 -21.42
N SER A 543 3.14 24.86 -20.28
CA SER A 543 2.06 25.83 -19.96
C SER A 543 2.64 27.09 -19.31
N ASP A 544 2.11 28.24 -19.69
CA ASP A 544 2.49 29.55 -19.13
C ASP A 544 2.48 29.56 -17.59
N GLU A 545 1.49 28.93 -16.94
CA GLU A 545 1.44 28.89 -15.47
C GLU A 545 2.58 28.07 -14.84
N CYS A 546 3.17 27.13 -15.58
CA CYS A 546 4.33 26.38 -15.13
C CYS A 546 5.60 27.21 -15.30
N THR A 547 5.83 27.76 -16.49
CA THR A 547 6.98 28.62 -16.81
C THR A 547 7.04 29.81 -15.85
N ASN A 548 5.95 30.57 -15.74
CA ASN A 548 5.88 31.74 -14.84
C ASN A 548 6.08 31.38 -13.36
N PHE A 549 5.77 30.14 -12.96
CA PHE A 549 5.98 29.71 -11.58
C PHE A 549 7.43 29.29 -11.33
N LEU A 550 8.08 28.67 -12.31
CA LEU A 550 9.51 28.34 -12.24
C LEU A 550 10.37 29.60 -12.28
N ASP A 551 10.03 30.60 -13.11
CA ASP A 551 10.66 31.93 -13.10
C ASP A 551 10.54 32.58 -11.73
N PHE A 552 9.33 32.56 -11.14
CA PHE A 552 9.09 33.09 -9.81
C PHE A 552 9.95 32.41 -8.72
N LEU A 553 10.14 31.09 -8.80
CA LEU A 553 10.98 30.34 -7.85
C LEU A 553 12.46 30.71 -8.00
N ALA A 554 12.94 30.86 -9.24
CA ALA A 554 14.32 31.25 -9.52
C ALA A 554 14.63 32.69 -9.03
N ASP A 555 13.70 33.62 -9.25
CA ASP A 555 13.91 35.05 -8.95
C ASP A 555 13.86 35.39 -7.47
N ARG A 556 12.97 34.75 -6.70
CA ARG A 556 12.70 35.11 -5.29
C ARG A 556 13.83 34.74 -4.32
N GLN A 557 14.75 33.85 -4.72
CA GLN A 557 15.82 33.27 -3.88
C GLN A 557 15.36 32.66 -2.54
N GLN A 558 14.06 32.39 -2.37
CA GLN A 558 13.50 31.80 -1.15
C GLN A 558 13.58 30.27 -1.16
N PHE A 559 13.57 29.68 -2.35
CA PHE A 559 13.75 28.26 -2.57
C PHE A 559 14.99 28.06 -3.44
N GLU A 560 15.84 27.11 -3.07
CA GLU A 560 16.98 26.69 -3.86
C GLU A 560 16.63 25.49 -4.73
N GLN A 561 17.14 25.46 -5.96
CA GLN A 561 17.00 24.29 -6.82
C GLN A 561 18.02 23.22 -6.39
N LEU A 562 17.49 22.08 -5.91
CA LEU A 562 18.27 20.97 -5.33
C LEU A 562 18.53 19.84 -6.32
N TRP A 563 17.70 19.75 -7.37
CA TRP A 563 17.76 18.67 -8.38
C TRP A 563 17.10 19.09 -9.70
N GLY A 564 17.51 18.42 -10.78
CA GLY A 564 17.02 18.62 -12.14
C GLY A 564 17.97 19.48 -12.97
N LYS A 565 17.68 19.59 -14.27
CA LYS A 565 18.38 20.53 -15.15
C LYS A 565 18.17 21.97 -14.63
N PRO A 566 19.22 22.82 -14.54
CA PRO A 566 19.08 24.21 -14.12
C PRO A 566 18.02 24.91 -14.98
N TRP A 567 17.12 25.66 -14.35
CA TRP A 567 16.05 26.38 -15.08
C TRP A 567 16.62 27.38 -16.10
N GLU A 568 17.71 28.06 -15.75
CA GLU A 568 18.40 29.04 -16.61
C GLU A 568 19.03 28.44 -17.89
N GLU A 569 19.11 27.10 -18.01
CA GLU A 569 19.70 26.41 -19.18
C GLU A 569 18.63 25.77 -20.11
N ILE A 570 17.35 26.13 -19.97
CA ILE A 570 16.22 25.53 -20.72
C ILE A 570 15.78 26.36 -21.95
N GLU A 571 16.49 27.45 -22.29
CA GLU A 571 16.28 28.21 -23.55
C GLU A 571 16.63 27.43 -24.83
#